data_AF-A0A831V0F7-F1
#
_entry.id   AF-A0A831V0F7-F1
#
_cell.length_a   1.000
_cell.length_b   1.000
_cell.length_c   1.000
_cell.angle_alpha   90.00
_cell.angle_beta   90.00
_cell.angle_gamma   90.00
#
_symmetry.space_group_name_H-M   'P 1'
#
loop_
_entity.id
_entity.type
_entity.pdbx_description
1 polymer ?
#
loop_
_entity_poly.entity_id
_entity_poly.type
_entity_poly.pdbx_seq_one_letter_code
_entity_poly.pdbx_strand_id
1 'polypeptide(L)'
;MEKFSVDELRRLELALRPAEPPTVEEVLEYASKYGVLRGPADWVFPAWIAYVEYTTQRIAETFQLTEEERRQLFHFRDAMKRLLLEAWRQTKEKLASIYKAVVDGTYRMEGNRLYAPDGTWMYVREGFAPRIIIHGVTAKTRFPDILKLPRERLELLQLGWRASDEGEMRGRPYMGTAQPWQVFAWTATRYGELRAYVASANLTRKGASVEVVITARGWRQRRSKAEAIDLVASHLRRGEWTPLLTMWLGDGKAERSEVLSGEYKLVIAAKEPWRLGNSIGAEKALVARGREAFRRLGESAGAYGVLLDLLRAHKWIDVKLATDDGFRAAFKLNTEKRSIDVLREMHKHNNGEIPTEQFSHAEDRQRRGAVVVAGVVMSLRLVNGRGGSLLAERYVRDLERALAVAGRLESAGLKPNVVRTNPGYTVYIATTDLLRLAERDEAVRRAMALYLAEKAKNGTPRQRELAEKILRRHPLFILPMPFCLLDIAMRWPILNRNAELGRYVELQNRRQHAESADVRPRRR
;
A
#
# COMPACT_ATOMS: atom_id res chain seq x y z
N MET A 1 -41.72 -16.03 2.87
CA MET A 1 -40.94 -15.36 1.80
C MET A 1 -39.75 -14.70 2.45
N GLU A 2 -38.57 -15.30 2.34
CA GLU A 2 -37.33 -14.59 2.67
C GLU A 2 -37.19 -13.43 1.68
N LYS A 3 -37.22 -12.20 2.21
CA LYS A 3 -37.11 -10.99 1.40
C LYS A 3 -35.65 -10.82 0.97
N PHE A 4 -35.45 -10.47 -0.29
CA PHE A 4 -34.16 -9.97 -0.78
C PHE A 4 -33.70 -8.78 0.09
N SER A 5 -32.47 -8.84 0.59
CA SER A 5 -32.01 -7.90 1.61
C SER A 5 -31.56 -6.56 1.04
N VAL A 6 -31.60 -5.51 1.86
CA VAL A 6 -31.10 -4.17 1.49
C VAL A 6 -29.61 -4.19 1.15
N ASP A 7 -28.81 -5.05 1.82
CA ASP A 7 -27.38 -5.19 1.52
C ASP A 7 -27.16 -5.79 0.11
N GLU A 8 -27.98 -6.74 -0.32
CA GLU A 8 -27.86 -7.36 -1.64
C GLU A 8 -28.29 -6.41 -2.75
N LEU A 9 -29.35 -5.61 -2.53
CA LEU A 9 -29.76 -4.54 -3.44
C LEU A 9 -28.63 -3.51 -3.62
N ARG A 10 -28.02 -3.07 -2.52
CA ARG A 10 -26.90 -2.14 -2.57
C ARG A 10 -25.71 -2.70 -3.36
N ARG A 11 -25.43 -4.00 -3.27
CA ARG A 11 -24.36 -4.64 -4.06
C ARG A 11 -24.69 -4.68 -5.55
N LEU A 12 -25.96 -4.91 -5.92
CA LEU A 12 -26.42 -4.82 -7.31
C LEU A 12 -26.24 -3.39 -7.86
N GLU A 13 -26.67 -2.38 -7.12
CA GLU A 13 -26.52 -0.97 -7.51
C GLU A 13 -25.05 -0.58 -7.72
N LEU A 14 -24.16 -1.00 -6.81
CA LEU A 14 -22.71 -0.77 -6.96
C LEU A 14 -22.14 -1.46 -8.20
N ALA A 15 -22.65 -2.64 -8.57
CA ALA A 15 -22.20 -3.37 -9.76
C ALA A 15 -22.75 -2.74 -11.06
N LEU A 16 -23.93 -2.11 -11.02
CA LEU A 16 -24.58 -1.48 -12.17
C LEU A 16 -24.17 -0.02 -12.43
N ARG A 17 -23.53 0.62 -11.44
CA ARG A 17 -23.14 2.03 -11.54
C ARG A 17 -22.33 2.29 -12.83
N PRO A 18 -22.66 3.31 -13.63
CA PRO A 18 -21.81 3.70 -14.74
C PRO A 18 -20.41 4.07 -14.26
N ALA A 19 -19.40 3.73 -15.05
CA ALA A 19 -18.02 4.08 -14.77
C ALA A 19 -17.27 4.37 -16.07
N GLU A 20 -16.33 5.31 -16.00
CA GLU A 20 -15.40 5.55 -17.10
C GLU A 20 -14.41 4.37 -17.22
N PRO A 21 -13.93 4.07 -18.44
CA PRO A 21 -12.88 3.08 -18.63
C PRO A 21 -11.64 3.44 -17.79
N PRO A 22 -11.04 2.48 -17.07
CA PRO A 22 -9.86 2.74 -16.28
C PRO A 22 -8.62 2.98 -17.13
N THR A 23 -7.70 3.79 -16.61
CA THR A 23 -6.31 3.83 -17.09
C THR A 23 -5.54 2.60 -16.62
N VAL A 24 -4.46 2.24 -17.33
CA VAL A 24 -3.63 1.09 -16.95
C VAL A 24 -2.99 1.30 -15.57
N GLU A 25 -2.57 2.52 -15.27
CA GLU A 25 -1.96 2.91 -13.99
C GLU A 25 -2.90 2.67 -12.82
N GLU A 26 -4.16 3.08 -12.94
CA GLU A 26 -5.20 2.85 -11.92
C GLU A 26 -5.43 1.34 -11.68
N VAL A 27 -5.50 0.55 -12.77
CA VAL A 27 -5.68 -0.90 -12.68
C VAL A 27 -4.51 -1.54 -11.94
N LEU A 28 -3.28 -1.16 -12.29
CA LEU A 28 -2.06 -1.70 -11.68
C LEU A 28 -1.96 -1.28 -10.21
N GLU A 29 -2.27 -0.04 -9.86
CA GLU A 29 -2.29 0.41 -8.46
C GLU A 29 -3.32 -0.38 -7.65
N TYR A 30 -4.54 -0.54 -8.19
CA TYR A 30 -5.61 -1.30 -7.54
C TYR A 30 -5.23 -2.77 -7.33
N ALA A 31 -4.72 -3.43 -8.38
CA ALA A 31 -4.27 -4.82 -8.32
C ALA A 31 -3.09 -4.99 -7.35
N SER A 32 -2.15 -4.04 -7.32
CA SER A 32 -1.01 -4.01 -6.38
C SER A 32 -1.46 -3.89 -4.93
N LYS A 33 -2.58 -3.21 -4.70
CA LYS A 33 -3.10 -2.94 -3.35
C LYS A 33 -3.99 -4.05 -2.82
N TYR A 34 -4.85 -4.59 -3.67
CA TYR A 34 -5.92 -5.50 -3.25
C TYR A 34 -5.81 -6.90 -3.83
N GLY A 35 -4.95 -7.13 -4.83
CA GLY A 35 -4.79 -8.40 -5.54
C GLY A 35 -5.93 -8.73 -6.51
N VAL A 36 -7.16 -8.38 -6.14
CA VAL A 36 -8.41 -8.56 -6.90
C VAL A 36 -8.85 -7.21 -7.47
N LEU A 37 -9.40 -7.21 -8.68
CA LEU A 37 -10.10 -6.05 -9.24
C LEU A 37 -11.56 -6.07 -8.83
N ARG A 38 -12.05 -4.97 -8.24
CA ARG A 38 -13.46 -4.81 -7.85
C ARG A 38 -13.96 -3.41 -8.19
N GLY A 39 -15.16 -3.35 -8.74
CA GLY A 39 -15.80 -2.09 -9.10
C GLY A 39 -17.09 -2.35 -9.87
N PRO A 40 -17.72 -1.30 -10.41
CA PRO A 40 -18.85 -1.51 -11.30
C PRO A 40 -18.49 -2.40 -12.49
N ALA A 41 -19.47 -3.08 -13.09
CA ALA A 41 -19.27 -3.98 -14.23
C ALA A 41 -18.54 -3.25 -15.37
N ASP A 42 -18.94 -2.00 -15.62
CA ASP A 42 -18.36 -1.13 -16.64
C ASP A 42 -16.94 -0.64 -16.34
N TRP A 43 -16.45 -0.88 -15.13
CA TRP A 43 -15.05 -0.63 -14.76
C TRP A 43 -14.24 -1.92 -14.69
N VAL A 44 -14.77 -2.95 -14.02
CA VAL A 44 -13.99 -4.15 -13.67
C VAL A 44 -13.65 -5.01 -14.89
N PHE A 45 -14.55 -5.14 -15.88
CA PHE A 45 -14.25 -5.88 -17.10
C PHE A 45 -13.22 -5.16 -17.98
N PRO A 46 -13.37 -3.85 -18.27
CA PRO A 46 -12.29 -3.08 -18.88
C PRO A 46 -10.97 -3.12 -18.11
N ALA A 47 -11.00 -3.06 -16.78
CA ALA A 47 -9.79 -3.18 -15.94
C ALA A 47 -9.08 -4.52 -16.16
N TRP A 48 -9.83 -5.63 -16.21
CA TRP A 48 -9.27 -6.94 -16.51
C TRP A 48 -8.64 -7.00 -17.92
N ILE A 49 -9.29 -6.42 -18.92
CA ILE A 49 -8.77 -6.36 -20.30
C ILE A 49 -7.46 -5.56 -20.33
N ALA A 50 -7.46 -4.36 -19.74
CA ALA A 50 -6.29 -3.50 -19.67
C ALA A 50 -5.12 -4.19 -18.94
N TYR A 51 -5.40 -4.91 -17.85
CA TYR A 51 -4.38 -5.69 -17.15
C TYR A 51 -3.78 -6.80 -18.03
N VAL A 52 -4.62 -7.55 -18.77
CA VAL A 52 -4.18 -8.62 -19.66
C VAL A 52 -3.33 -8.07 -20.81
N GLU A 53 -3.76 -6.98 -21.43
CA GLU A 53 -3.04 -6.31 -22.53
C GLU A 53 -1.69 -5.78 -22.04
N TYR A 54 -1.66 -5.04 -20.93
CA TYR A 54 -0.42 -4.56 -20.33
C TYR A 54 0.52 -5.71 -19.99
N THR A 55 0.03 -6.73 -19.30
CA THR A 55 0.86 -7.83 -18.80
C THR A 55 1.50 -8.62 -19.94
N THR A 56 0.72 -8.96 -20.95
CA THR A 56 1.24 -9.71 -22.12
C THR A 56 2.27 -8.91 -22.90
N GLN A 57 2.05 -7.60 -23.06
CA GLN A 57 3.04 -6.70 -23.66
C GLN A 57 4.35 -6.69 -22.84
N ARG A 58 4.27 -6.53 -21.52
CA ARG A 58 5.47 -6.47 -20.66
C ARG A 58 6.22 -7.79 -20.58
N ILE A 59 5.51 -8.92 -20.62
CA ILE A 59 6.15 -10.24 -20.74
C ILE A 59 6.92 -10.33 -22.05
N ALA A 60 6.31 -9.91 -23.17
CA ALA A 60 6.96 -9.95 -24.48
C ALA A 60 8.18 -9.02 -24.60
N GLU A 61 8.22 -7.94 -23.82
CA GLU A 61 9.37 -7.01 -23.76
C GLU A 61 10.49 -7.53 -22.84
N THR A 62 10.14 -8.26 -21.79
CA THR A 62 11.09 -8.62 -20.71
C THR A 62 11.70 -10.00 -20.90
N PHE A 63 10.91 -10.97 -21.37
CA PHE A 63 11.37 -12.34 -21.57
C PHE A 63 11.84 -12.55 -23.01
N GLN A 64 12.90 -13.33 -23.17
CA GLN A 64 13.38 -13.74 -24.48
C GLN A 64 12.42 -14.80 -25.05
N LEU A 65 11.58 -14.37 -26.00
CA LEU A 65 10.62 -15.22 -26.69
C LEU A 65 11.02 -15.39 -28.14
N THR A 66 10.90 -16.61 -28.66
CA THR A 66 10.91 -16.85 -30.10
C THR A 66 9.71 -16.16 -30.75
N GLU A 67 9.75 -15.98 -32.07
CA GLU A 67 8.63 -15.40 -32.81
C GLU A 67 7.32 -16.18 -32.60
N GLU A 68 7.41 -17.51 -32.59
CA GLU A 68 6.26 -18.38 -32.36
C GLU A 68 5.70 -18.25 -30.94
N GLU A 69 6.56 -18.13 -29.93
CA GLU A 69 6.12 -17.92 -28.55
C GLU A 69 5.48 -16.56 -28.36
N ARG A 70 6.02 -15.52 -29.00
CA ARG A 70 5.43 -14.19 -29.02
C ARG A 70 4.04 -14.22 -29.68
N ARG A 71 3.89 -14.92 -30.81
CA ARG A 71 2.57 -15.14 -31.45
C ARG A 71 1.60 -15.84 -30.51
N GLN A 72 2.02 -16.91 -29.84
CA GLN A 72 1.19 -17.64 -28.88
C GLN A 72 0.75 -16.75 -27.70
N LEU A 73 1.66 -15.93 -27.15
CA LEU A 73 1.34 -15.00 -26.06
C LEU A 73 0.30 -13.96 -26.46
N PHE A 74 0.42 -13.38 -27.66
CA PHE A 74 -0.56 -12.41 -28.15
C PHE A 74 -1.89 -13.05 -28.55
N HIS A 75 -1.88 -14.28 -29.10
CA HIS A 75 -3.11 -15.04 -29.30
C HIS A 75 -3.80 -15.34 -27.95
N PHE A 76 -3.05 -15.63 -26.89
CA PHE A 76 -3.59 -15.76 -25.53
C PHE A 76 -4.24 -14.45 -25.05
N ARG A 77 -3.56 -13.30 -25.23
CA ARG A 77 -4.12 -11.97 -24.92
C ARG A 77 -5.46 -11.75 -25.61
N ASP A 78 -5.51 -11.98 -26.93
CA ASP A 78 -6.68 -11.69 -27.75
C ASP A 78 -7.85 -12.63 -27.41
N ALA A 79 -7.56 -13.90 -27.12
CA ALA A 79 -8.55 -14.86 -26.62
C ALA A 79 -9.12 -14.42 -25.27
N MET A 80 -8.29 -14.02 -24.31
CA MET A 80 -8.73 -13.53 -23.01
C MET A 80 -9.56 -12.24 -23.12
N LYS A 81 -9.13 -11.29 -23.96
CA LYS A 81 -9.89 -10.05 -24.24
C LYS A 81 -11.27 -10.36 -24.79
N ARG A 82 -11.37 -11.24 -25.78
CA ARG A 82 -12.66 -11.66 -26.36
C ARG A 82 -13.57 -12.27 -25.29
N LEU A 83 -13.05 -13.17 -24.46
CA LEU A 83 -13.82 -13.78 -23.37
C LEU A 83 -14.35 -12.74 -22.38
N LEU A 84 -13.51 -11.79 -21.97
CA LEU A 84 -13.90 -10.75 -21.03
C LEU A 84 -14.96 -9.82 -21.63
N LEU A 85 -14.87 -9.49 -22.93
CA LEU A 85 -15.89 -8.69 -23.62
C LEU A 85 -17.25 -9.40 -23.73
N GLU A 86 -17.24 -10.69 -24.07
CA GLU A 86 -18.47 -11.50 -24.13
C GLU A 86 -19.11 -11.67 -22.74
N ALA A 87 -18.29 -11.95 -21.72
CA ALA A 87 -18.75 -12.05 -20.34
C ALA A 87 -19.26 -10.72 -19.78
N TRP A 88 -18.66 -9.60 -20.19
CA TRP A 88 -19.11 -8.26 -19.79
C TRP A 88 -20.53 -7.99 -20.29
N ARG A 89 -20.82 -8.22 -21.58
CA ARG A 89 -22.17 -8.05 -22.14
C ARG A 89 -23.19 -8.89 -21.39
N GLN A 90 -22.91 -10.18 -21.21
CA GLN A 90 -23.81 -11.08 -20.49
C GLN A 90 -24.00 -10.68 -19.02
N THR A 91 -22.96 -10.18 -18.35
CA THR A 91 -23.06 -9.68 -16.98
C THR A 91 -23.98 -8.47 -16.90
N LYS A 92 -23.84 -7.50 -17.82
CA LYS A 92 -24.68 -6.30 -17.85
C LYS A 92 -26.15 -6.63 -18.07
N GLU A 93 -26.44 -7.44 -19.08
CA GLU A 93 -27.80 -7.88 -19.40
C GLU A 93 -28.46 -8.54 -18.19
N LYS A 94 -27.74 -9.49 -17.56
CA LYS A 94 -28.25 -10.20 -16.40
C LYS A 94 -28.43 -9.31 -15.17
N LEU A 95 -27.47 -8.43 -14.90
CA LEU A 95 -27.58 -7.47 -13.79
C LEU A 95 -28.79 -6.55 -13.96
N ALA A 96 -28.99 -6.01 -15.17
CA ALA A 96 -30.10 -5.10 -15.46
C ALA A 96 -31.45 -5.79 -15.30
N SER A 97 -31.59 -7.01 -15.82
CA SER A 97 -32.81 -7.82 -15.69
C SER A 97 -33.15 -8.11 -14.22
N ILE A 98 -32.14 -8.56 -13.46
CA ILE A 98 -32.31 -8.86 -12.03
C ILE A 98 -32.65 -7.60 -11.23
N TYR A 99 -31.94 -6.50 -11.46
CA TYR A 99 -32.19 -5.25 -10.76
C TYR A 99 -33.62 -4.75 -11.00
N LYS A 100 -34.06 -4.76 -12.26
CA LYS A 100 -35.44 -4.41 -12.62
C LYS A 100 -36.45 -5.29 -11.88
N ALA A 101 -36.25 -6.61 -11.90
CA ALA A 101 -37.15 -7.53 -11.21
C ALA A 101 -37.20 -7.31 -9.68
N VAL A 102 -36.09 -6.90 -9.06
CA VAL A 102 -36.02 -6.57 -7.63
C VAL A 102 -36.75 -5.25 -7.33
N VAL A 103 -36.50 -4.20 -8.11
CA VAL A 103 -37.13 -2.87 -7.95
C VAL A 103 -38.64 -2.94 -8.18
N ASP A 104 -39.07 -3.66 -9.21
CA ASP A 104 -40.48 -3.81 -9.57
C ASP A 104 -41.21 -4.82 -8.65
N GLY A 105 -40.48 -5.51 -7.77
CA GLY A 105 -41.03 -6.53 -6.86
C GLY A 105 -41.52 -7.81 -7.56
N THR A 106 -41.15 -8.03 -8.81
CA THR A 106 -41.59 -9.17 -9.64
C THR A 106 -40.66 -10.38 -9.58
N TYR A 107 -39.60 -10.33 -8.79
CA TYR A 107 -38.65 -11.43 -8.64
C TYR A 107 -39.23 -12.62 -7.87
N ARG A 108 -38.67 -13.81 -8.10
CA ARG A 108 -39.04 -15.04 -7.41
C ARG A 108 -37.82 -15.71 -6.80
N MET A 109 -37.96 -16.19 -5.56
CA MET A 109 -36.92 -16.95 -4.87
C MET A 109 -37.21 -18.46 -4.95
N GLU A 110 -36.22 -19.26 -5.34
CA GLU A 110 -36.25 -20.72 -5.14
C GLU A 110 -34.91 -21.22 -4.61
N GLY A 111 -34.92 -21.82 -3.42
CA GLY A 111 -33.69 -22.20 -2.74
C GLY A 111 -32.71 -21.03 -2.68
N ASN A 112 -31.47 -21.26 -3.10
CA ASN A 112 -30.41 -20.24 -3.11
C ASN A 112 -30.36 -19.42 -4.42
N ARG A 113 -31.49 -19.24 -5.12
CA ARG A 113 -31.55 -18.52 -6.40
C ARG A 113 -32.65 -17.47 -6.40
N LEU A 114 -32.32 -16.32 -6.97
CA LEU A 114 -33.26 -15.26 -7.31
C LEU A 114 -33.46 -15.25 -8.82
N TYR A 115 -34.71 -15.31 -9.27
CA TYR A 115 -35.12 -15.29 -10.67
C TYR A 115 -35.84 -13.98 -11.01
N ALA A 116 -35.50 -13.44 -12.16
CA ALA A 116 -36.27 -12.43 -12.87
C ALA A 116 -37.35 -13.08 -13.76
N PRO A 117 -38.39 -12.34 -14.17
CA PRO A 117 -39.49 -12.88 -14.99
C PRO A 117 -39.06 -13.46 -16.35
N ASP A 118 -37.96 -12.99 -16.91
CA ASP A 118 -37.38 -13.47 -18.18
C ASP A 118 -36.59 -14.78 -18.03
N GLY A 119 -36.55 -15.38 -16.83
CA GLY A 119 -35.79 -16.59 -16.52
C GLY A 119 -34.32 -16.33 -16.17
N THR A 120 -33.84 -15.09 -16.25
CA THR A 120 -32.52 -14.70 -15.75
C THR A 120 -32.45 -14.93 -14.24
N TRP A 121 -31.33 -15.43 -13.74
CA TRP A 121 -31.19 -15.68 -12.32
C TRP A 121 -29.77 -15.45 -11.80
N MET A 122 -29.67 -15.23 -10.48
CA MET A 122 -28.41 -15.19 -9.74
C MET A 122 -28.45 -16.10 -8.51
N TYR A 123 -27.28 -16.54 -8.09
CA TYR A 123 -27.14 -17.21 -6.80
C TYR A 123 -27.18 -16.18 -5.67
N VAL A 124 -28.00 -16.46 -4.68
CA VAL A 124 -28.15 -15.69 -3.44
C VAL A 124 -28.14 -16.70 -2.31
N ARG A 125 -26.95 -16.95 -1.75
CA ARG A 125 -26.76 -17.93 -0.66
C ARG A 125 -26.34 -17.18 0.59
N GLU A 126 -27.01 -17.47 1.70
CA GLU A 126 -26.67 -16.90 2.99
C GLU A 126 -25.17 -17.11 3.33
N GLY A 127 -24.52 -16.05 3.80
CA GLY A 127 -23.09 -16.06 4.14
C GLY A 127 -22.14 -15.90 2.95
N PHE A 128 -22.62 -15.91 1.70
CA PHE A 128 -21.80 -15.75 0.50
C PHE A 128 -22.16 -14.48 -0.27
N ALA A 129 -21.21 -13.99 -1.09
CA ALA A 129 -21.52 -12.93 -2.05
C ALA A 129 -22.49 -13.47 -3.12
N PRO A 130 -23.58 -12.74 -3.44
CA PRO A 130 -24.41 -13.09 -4.58
C PRO A 130 -23.58 -13.12 -5.85
N ARG A 131 -23.92 -13.99 -6.80
CA ARG A 131 -23.14 -14.10 -8.04
C ARG A 131 -23.98 -14.47 -9.25
N ILE A 132 -23.58 -13.92 -10.39
CA ILE A 132 -24.14 -14.21 -11.70
C ILE A 132 -23.23 -15.22 -12.39
N ILE A 133 -23.81 -16.33 -12.84
CA ILE A 133 -23.08 -17.32 -13.64
C ILE A 133 -23.02 -16.88 -15.09
N ILE A 134 -21.83 -17.00 -15.67
CA ILE A 134 -21.58 -16.73 -17.07
C ILE A 134 -21.56 -18.06 -17.84
N HIS A 135 -22.38 -18.15 -18.89
CA HIS A 135 -22.58 -19.37 -19.67
C HIS A 135 -22.03 -19.21 -21.08
N GLY A 136 -21.39 -20.27 -21.60
CA GLY A 136 -20.97 -20.36 -23.00
C GLY A 136 -19.70 -19.60 -23.38
N VAL A 137 -19.16 -18.75 -22.49
CA VAL A 137 -17.99 -17.91 -22.77
C VAL A 137 -16.70 -18.69 -22.47
N THR A 138 -16.18 -19.44 -23.44
CA THR A 138 -14.97 -20.29 -23.30
C THR A 138 -14.02 -20.12 -24.48
N ALA A 139 -12.70 -20.08 -24.21
CA ALA A 139 -11.66 -20.12 -25.24
C ALA A 139 -10.69 -21.29 -25.02
N LYS A 140 -10.19 -21.84 -26.13
CA LYS A 140 -9.01 -22.71 -26.16
C LYS A 140 -7.85 -21.86 -26.67
N THR A 141 -6.74 -21.88 -25.96
CA THR A 141 -5.58 -21.06 -26.30
C THR A 141 -4.29 -21.72 -25.80
N ARG A 142 -3.13 -21.16 -26.13
CA ARG A 142 -1.83 -21.66 -25.71
C ARG A 142 -1.04 -20.53 -25.05
N PHE A 143 -0.41 -20.83 -23.92
CA PHE A 143 0.54 -19.91 -23.26
C PHE A 143 1.97 -20.44 -23.46
N PRO A 144 2.93 -19.64 -23.92
CA PRO A 144 4.30 -20.11 -24.15
C PRO A 144 5.05 -20.39 -22.84
N ASP A 145 6.10 -21.21 -22.91
CA ASP A 145 7.06 -21.35 -21.81
C ASP A 145 7.94 -20.10 -21.74
N ILE A 146 7.50 -19.10 -20.98
CA ILE A 146 8.22 -17.83 -20.84
C ILE A 146 9.36 -17.90 -19.83
N LEU A 147 9.32 -18.85 -18.89
CA LEU A 147 10.27 -18.89 -17.77
C LEU A 147 11.54 -19.67 -18.11
N LYS A 148 11.49 -20.58 -19.10
CA LYS A 148 12.63 -21.39 -19.55
C LYS A 148 13.35 -22.10 -18.41
N LEU A 149 12.59 -22.52 -17.39
CA LEU A 149 13.17 -23.11 -16.19
C LEU A 149 13.54 -24.58 -16.46
N PRO A 150 14.64 -25.07 -15.85
CA PRO A 150 14.88 -26.50 -15.74
C PRO A 150 13.67 -27.20 -15.11
N ARG A 151 13.43 -28.44 -15.54
CA ARG A 151 12.24 -29.20 -15.16
C ARG A 151 12.12 -29.36 -13.64
N GLU A 152 13.22 -29.58 -12.96
CA GLU A 152 13.30 -29.75 -11.51
C GLU A 152 12.80 -28.48 -10.79
N ARG A 153 13.23 -27.30 -11.26
CA ARG A 153 12.82 -26.01 -10.69
C ARG A 153 11.34 -25.73 -10.97
N LEU A 154 10.87 -26.04 -12.18
CA LEU A 154 9.46 -25.93 -12.54
C LEU A 154 8.58 -26.81 -11.66
N GLU A 155 8.99 -28.07 -11.43
CA GLU A 155 8.24 -29.01 -10.60
C GLU A 155 8.11 -28.54 -9.13
N LEU A 156 9.09 -27.80 -8.59
CA LEU A 156 9.01 -27.18 -7.27
C LEU A 156 7.95 -26.07 -7.19
N LEU A 157 7.89 -25.17 -8.19
CA LEU A 157 6.85 -24.14 -8.26
C LEU A 157 5.45 -24.76 -8.44
N GLN A 158 5.36 -25.77 -9.30
CA GLN A 158 4.12 -26.51 -9.53
C GLN A 158 3.63 -27.26 -8.29
N LEU A 159 4.55 -27.72 -7.43
CA LEU A 159 4.23 -28.40 -6.19
C LEU A 159 3.54 -27.46 -5.20
N GLY A 160 4.04 -26.23 -5.04
CA GLY A 160 3.43 -25.28 -4.12
C GLY A 160 2.07 -24.78 -4.59
N TRP A 161 1.88 -24.54 -5.89
CA TRP A 161 0.55 -24.25 -6.43
C TRP A 161 -0.44 -25.38 -6.15
N ARG A 162 -0.04 -26.64 -6.37
CA ARG A 162 -0.86 -27.83 -6.05
C ARG A 162 -1.22 -27.94 -4.57
N ALA A 163 -0.30 -27.57 -3.69
CA ALA A 163 -0.54 -27.53 -2.25
C ALA A 163 -1.50 -26.39 -1.85
N SER A 164 -1.83 -25.48 -2.77
CA SER A 164 -2.59 -24.26 -2.52
C SER A 164 -3.84 -24.13 -3.41
N ASP A 165 -4.08 -22.97 -4.03
CA ASP A 165 -5.29 -22.62 -4.79
C ASP A 165 -5.51 -23.50 -6.04
N GLU A 166 -4.51 -24.24 -6.52
CA GLU A 166 -4.69 -25.13 -7.68
C GLU A 166 -5.64 -26.28 -7.35
N GLY A 167 -6.70 -26.38 -8.14
CA GLY A 167 -7.65 -27.49 -8.10
C GLY A 167 -7.32 -28.58 -9.11
N GLU A 168 -8.07 -29.66 -9.03
CA GLU A 168 -8.04 -30.77 -9.97
C GLU A 168 -9.43 -30.96 -10.59
N MET A 169 -9.50 -31.09 -11.91
CA MET A 169 -10.72 -31.38 -12.64
C MET A 169 -10.43 -32.39 -13.76
N ARG A 170 -11.00 -33.59 -13.64
CA ARG A 170 -10.88 -34.68 -14.64
C ARG A 170 -9.42 -35.04 -14.96
N GLY A 171 -8.60 -35.13 -13.92
CA GLY A 171 -7.17 -35.42 -13.95
C GLY A 171 -6.28 -34.28 -14.46
N ARG A 172 -6.82 -33.06 -14.58
CA ARG A 172 -6.11 -31.88 -15.09
C ARG A 172 -6.06 -30.77 -14.02
N PRO A 173 -4.92 -30.08 -13.85
CA PRO A 173 -4.84 -28.96 -12.94
C PRO A 173 -5.63 -27.76 -13.49
N TYR A 174 -6.32 -27.05 -12.59
CA TYR A 174 -7.02 -25.81 -12.92
C TYR A 174 -6.83 -24.75 -11.83
N MET A 175 -7.00 -23.49 -12.22
CA MET A 175 -7.01 -22.33 -11.33
C MET A 175 -8.31 -21.58 -11.53
N GLY A 176 -9.07 -21.35 -10.45
CA GLY A 176 -10.21 -20.43 -10.42
C GLY A 176 -9.85 -19.25 -9.54
N THR A 177 -9.84 -18.04 -10.09
CA THR A 177 -9.42 -16.85 -9.34
C THR A 177 -10.09 -15.58 -9.84
N ALA A 178 -10.24 -14.62 -8.92
CA ALA A 178 -10.59 -13.24 -9.23
C ALA A 178 -9.37 -12.29 -9.24
N GLN A 179 -8.16 -12.84 -9.15
CA GLN A 179 -6.91 -12.08 -9.14
C GLN A 179 -6.22 -12.18 -10.51
N PRO A 180 -6.11 -11.08 -11.26
CA PRO A 180 -5.49 -11.10 -12.59
C PRO A 180 -4.04 -11.61 -12.58
N TRP A 181 -3.26 -11.21 -11.58
CA TRP A 181 -1.86 -11.63 -11.47
C TRP A 181 -1.74 -13.16 -11.25
N GLN A 182 -2.67 -13.79 -10.51
CA GLN A 182 -2.63 -15.24 -10.27
C GLN A 182 -2.85 -16.04 -11.56
N VAL A 183 -3.66 -15.53 -12.50
CA VAL A 183 -3.84 -16.14 -13.83
C VAL A 183 -2.50 -16.30 -14.53
N PHE A 184 -1.71 -15.22 -14.62
CA PHE A 184 -0.40 -15.25 -15.30
C PHE A 184 0.65 -16.02 -14.48
N ALA A 185 0.69 -15.81 -13.17
CA ALA A 185 1.65 -16.47 -12.28
C ALA A 185 1.47 -18.00 -12.32
N TRP A 186 0.23 -18.49 -12.34
CA TRP A 186 -0.06 -19.91 -12.42
C TRP A 186 0.17 -20.48 -13.83
N THR A 187 -0.33 -19.81 -14.87
CA THR A 187 -0.16 -20.26 -16.26
C THR A 187 1.31 -20.33 -16.69
N ALA A 188 2.18 -19.46 -16.17
CA ALA A 188 3.62 -19.56 -16.41
C ALA A 188 4.24 -20.87 -15.87
N THR A 189 3.67 -21.45 -14.81
CA THR A 189 4.09 -22.77 -14.28
C THR A 189 3.34 -23.95 -14.90
N ARG A 190 2.25 -23.67 -15.63
CA ARG A 190 1.36 -24.64 -16.29
C ARG A 190 1.17 -24.28 -17.77
N TYR A 191 2.26 -23.88 -18.43
CA TYR A 191 2.25 -23.37 -19.80
C TYR A 191 1.79 -24.44 -20.80
N GLY A 192 1.59 -24.04 -22.06
CA GLY A 192 1.10 -24.90 -23.12
C GLY A 192 -0.40 -24.75 -23.32
N GLU A 193 -1.10 -25.84 -23.61
CA GLU A 193 -2.52 -25.80 -23.96
C GLU A 193 -3.42 -25.48 -22.77
N LEU A 194 -4.26 -24.46 -22.92
CA LEU A 194 -5.18 -23.96 -21.91
C LEU A 194 -6.62 -23.96 -22.42
N ARG A 195 -7.56 -24.18 -21.51
CA ARG A 195 -8.97 -23.82 -21.67
C ARG A 195 -9.29 -22.76 -20.62
N ALA A 196 -9.68 -21.56 -21.07
CA ALA A 196 -10.08 -20.46 -20.20
C ALA A 196 -11.57 -20.15 -20.37
N TYR A 197 -12.22 -19.74 -19.29
CA TYR A 197 -13.58 -19.20 -19.33
C TYR A 197 -13.81 -18.25 -18.15
N VAL A 198 -14.73 -17.30 -18.33
CA VAL A 198 -15.22 -16.50 -17.21
C VAL A 198 -16.36 -17.28 -16.55
N ALA A 199 -16.21 -17.64 -15.28
CA ALA A 199 -17.16 -18.50 -14.58
C ALA A 199 -18.32 -17.70 -13.99
N SER A 200 -17.99 -16.56 -13.36
CA SER A 200 -18.99 -15.76 -12.65
C SER A 200 -18.58 -14.30 -12.49
N ALA A 201 -19.57 -13.45 -12.26
CA ALA A 201 -19.40 -12.12 -11.67
C ALA A 201 -19.96 -12.15 -10.24
N ASN A 202 -19.09 -11.96 -9.24
CA ASN A 202 -19.44 -11.96 -7.82
C ASN A 202 -19.74 -10.54 -7.33
N LEU A 203 -20.89 -10.35 -6.69
CA LEU A 203 -21.38 -9.05 -6.20
C LEU A 203 -20.85 -8.80 -4.78
N THR A 204 -19.81 -7.98 -4.71
CA THR A 204 -19.13 -7.63 -3.46
C THR A 204 -19.64 -6.28 -2.93
N ARG A 205 -19.27 -5.95 -1.69
CA ARG A 205 -19.55 -4.62 -1.11
C ARG A 205 -18.81 -3.45 -1.81
N LYS A 206 -17.94 -3.74 -2.79
CA LYS A 206 -17.19 -2.76 -3.59
C LYS A 206 -17.56 -2.83 -5.09
N GLY A 207 -18.72 -3.40 -5.42
CA GLY A 207 -19.12 -3.68 -6.81
C GLY A 207 -18.83 -5.14 -7.20
N ALA A 208 -18.79 -5.41 -8.50
CA ALA A 208 -18.52 -6.72 -9.06
C ALA A 208 -17.02 -7.08 -9.02
N SER A 209 -16.74 -8.38 -8.91
CA SER A 209 -15.44 -8.99 -9.19
C SER A 209 -15.63 -10.15 -10.15
N VAL A 210 -14.71 -10.35 -11.08
CA VAL A 210 -14.81 -11.37 -12.13
C VAL A 210 -14.00 -12.60 -11.75
N GLU A 211 -14.61 -13.77 -11.79
CA GLU A 211 -13.94 -15.05 -11.59
C GLU A 211 -13.57 -15.66 -12.96
N VAL A 212 -12.28 -15.84 -13.19
CA VAL A 212 -11.73 -16.54 -14.36
C VAL A 212 -11.28 -17.93 -13.95
N VAL A 213 -11.63 -18.92 -14.75
CA VAL A 213 -11.17 -20.29 -14.59
C VAL A 213 -10.32 -20.69 -15.78
N ILE A 214 -9.13 -21.23 -15.51
CA ILE A 214 -8.19 -21.72 -16.51
C ILE A 214 -7.80 -23.15 -16.17
N THR A 215 -7.94 -24.06 -17.13
CA THR A 215 -7.52 -25.46 -17.03
C THR A 215 -6.34 -25.72 -17.94
N ALA A 216 -5.26 -26.31 -17.41
CA ALA A 216 -4.08 -26.63 -18.20
C ALA A 216 -4.20 -28.04 -18.79
N ARG A 217 -4.55 -28.10 -20.09
CA ARG A 217 -4.83 -29.34 -20.80
C ARG A 217 -3.58 -30.13 -21.15
N GLY A 218 -2.43 -29.46 -21.25
CA GLY A 218 -1.13 -30.10 -21.47
C GLY A 218 -0.61 -30.89 -20.26
N TRP A 219 -1.10 -30.62 -19.05
CA TRP A 219 -0.56 -31.17 -17.81
C TRP A 219 -1.49 -32.17 -17.15
N ARG A 220 -0.95 -33.15 -16.41
CA ARG A 220 -1.74 -34.10 -15.61
C ARG A 220 -1.47 -33.87 -14.12
N GLN A 221 -2.52 -33.93 -13.32
CA GLN A 221 -2.38 -33.95 -11.86
C GLN A 221 -1.85 -35.33 -11.47
N ARG A 222 -0.68 -35.38 -10.83
CA ARG A 222 0.01 -36.64 -10.49
C ARG A 222 -0.12 -37.05 -9.03
N ARG A 223 -0.55 -36.14 -8.15
CA ARG A 223 -0.54 -36.29 -6.70
C ARG A 223 -1.75 -35.60 -6.08
N SER A 224 -2.14 -36.04 -4.89
CA SER A 224 -3.18 -35.40 -4.10
C SER A 224 -2.69 -34.05 -3.52
N LYS A 225 -3.63 -33.17 -3.14
CA LYS A 225 -3.31 -31.91 -2.45
C LYS A 225 -2.64 -32.15 -1.09
N ALA A 226 -3.06 -33.19 -0.37
CA ALA A 226 -2.47 -33.56 0.93
C ALA A 226 -1.00 -33.99 0.78
N GLU A 227 -0.70 -34.87 -0.19
CA GLU A 227 0.70 -35.23 -0.50
C GLU A 227 1.54 -34.02 -0.92
N ALA A 228 0.95 -33.08 -1.67
CA ALA A 228 1.64 -31.87 -2.07
C ALA A 228 2.03 -31.02 -0.85
N ILE A 229 1.13 -30.86 0.12
CA ILE A 229 1.38 -30.15 1.39
C ILE A 229 2.53 -30.82 2.17
N ASP A 230 2.51 -32.14 2.31
CA ASP A 230 3.55 -32.87 3.06
C ASP A 230 4.93 -32.72 2.40
N LEU A 231 4.96 -32.73 1.06
CA LEU A 231 6.19 -32.51 0.30
C LEU A 231 6.70 -31.07 0.43
N VAL A 232 5.82 -30.05 0.40
CA VAL A 232 6.22 -28.66 0.65
C VAL A 232 6.88 -28.54 2.02
N ALA A 233 6.27 -29.12 3.06
CA ALA A 233 6.84 -29.12 4.41
C ALA A 233 8.19 -29.85 4.46
N SER A 234 8.33 -30.97 3.75
CA SER A 234 9.58 -31.72 3.65
C SER A 234 10.70 -30.94 2.96
N HIS A 235 10.42 -30.28 1.84
CA HIS A 235 11.36 -29.40 1.15
C HIS A 235 11.80 -28.23 2.03
N LEU A 236 10.84 -27.60 2.72
CA LEU A 236 11.13 -26.50 3.63
C LEU A 236 12.10 -26.92 4.75
N ARG A 237 11.90 -28.09 5.37
CA ARG A 237 12.82 -28.64 6.38
C ARG A 237 14.24 -28.87 5.86
N ARG A 238 14.40 -29.09 4.56
CA ARG A 238 15.70 -29.25 3.88
C ARG A 238 16.28 -27.93 3.38
N GLY A 239 15.62 -26.81 3.65
CA GLY A 239 16.06 -25.48 3.21
C GLY A 239 15.68 -25.11 1.78
N GLU A 240 14.79 -25.86 1.12
CA GLU A 240 14.26 -25.51 -0.21
C GLU A 240 12.94 -24.74 -0.07
N TRP A 241 12.97 -23.45 -0.44
CA TRP A 241 11.87 -22.50 -0.22
C TRP A 241 10.96 -22.32 -1.45
N THR A 242 11.36 -22.79 -2.62
CA THR A 242 10.64 -22.59 -3.89
C THR A 242 9.18 -23.11 -3.83
N PRO A 243 8.90 -24.31 -3.30
CA PRO A 243 7.51 -24.76 -3.16
C PRO A 243 6.72 -23.89 -2.18
N LEU A 244 7.34 -23.47 -1.08
CA LEU A 244 6.68 -22.61 -0.10
C LEU A 244 6.30 -21.25 -0.69
N LEU A 245 7.12 -20.68 -1.58
CA LEU A 245 6.82 -19.43 -2.27
C LEU A 245 5.48 -19.50 -2.98
N THR A 246 5.30 -20.47 -3.88
CA THR A 246 4.03 -20.60 -4.63
C THR A 246 2.85 -21.00 -3.75
N MET A 247 3.07 -21.81 -2.71
CA MET A 247 2.02 -22.12 -1.74
C MET A 247 1.55 -20.88 -0.99
N TRP A 248 2.48 -20.02 -0.57
CA TRP A 248 2.17 -18.76 0.09
C TRP A 248 1.55 -17.73 -0.87
N LEU A 249 1.96 -17.72 -2.14
CA LEU A 249 1.31 -16.86 -3.14
C LEU A 249 -0.18 -17.19 -3.32
N GLY A 250 -0.58 -18.46 -3.23
CA GLY A 250 -2.00 -18.85 -3.24
C GLY A 250 -2.70 -18.60 -1.89
N ASP A 251 -2.38 -19.39 -0.88
CA ASP A 251 -3.11 -19.44 0.41
C ASP A 251 -2.46 -18.63 1.53
N GLY A 252 -1.33 -17.97 1.26
CA GLY A 252 -0.65 -17.13 2.24
C GLY A 252 -1.43 -15.86 2.58
N LYS A 253 -1.42 -15.48 3.85
CA LYS A 253 -1.96 -14.20 4.32
C LYS A 253 -0.98 -13.07 3.98
N ALA A 254 -1.51 -12.02 3.36
CA ALA A 254 -0.80 -10.82 2.98
C ALA A 254 -1.27 -9.66 3.85
N GLU A 255 -0.60 -9.46 4.99
CA GLU A 255 -0.93 -8.41 5.95
C GLU A 255 0.07 -7.26 5.82
N ARG A 256 -0.09 -6.46 4.75
CA ARG A 256 0.81 -5.33 4.44
C ARG A 256 1.02 -4.37 5.61
N SER A 257 -0.01 -4.11 6.41
CA SER A 257 0.10 -3.26 7.60
C SER A 257 1.07 -3.81 8.64
N GLU A 258 1.06 -5.14 8.86
CA GLU A 258 2.02 -5.82 9.76
C GLU A 258 3.44 -5.69 9.19
N VAL A 259 3.62 -5.94 7.89
CA VAL A 259 4.94 -5.79 7.24
C VAL A 259 5.49 -4.37 7.36
N LEU A 260 4.62 -3.35 7.19
CA LEU A 260 4.99 -1.95 7.33
C LEU A 260 5.28 -1.53 8.77
N SER A 261 4.67 -2.18 9.77
CA SER A 261 4.95 -1.96 11.21
C SER A 261 6.15 -2.75 11.71
N GLY A 262 6.75 -3.62 10.88
CA GLY A 262 7.91 -4.43 11.22
C GLY A 262 7.56 -5.80 11.81
N GLU A 263 6.29 -6.20 11.76
CA GLU A 263 5.83 -7.53 12.12
C GLU A 263 5.89 -8.48 10.92
N TYR A 264 6.91 -9.33 10.90
CA TYR A 264 7.16 -10.27 9.79
C TYR A 264 6.69 -11.68 10.16
N LYS A 265 5.53 -12.09 9.66
CA LYS A 265 4.96 -13.43 9.85
C LYS A 265 4.58 -14.04 8.50
N LEU A 266 5.04 -15.25 8.22
CA LEU A 266 4.56 -16.05 7.09
C LEU A 266 3.47 -16.99 7.59
N VAL A 267 2.23 -16.66 7.27
CA VAL A 267 1.04 -17.44 7.64
C VAL A 267 0.37 -17.97 6.39
N ILE A 268 0.00 -19.25 6.40
CA ILE A 268 -0.72 -19.92 5.30
C ILE A 268 -2.04 -20.47 5.84
N ALA A 269 -3.13 -20.26 5.08
CA ALA A 269 -4.40 -20.90 5.35
C ALA A 269 -4.35 -22.38 4.95
N ALA A 270 -4.68 -23.28 5.87
CA ALA A 270 -4.65 -24.71 5.61
C ALA A 270 -5.63 -25.44 6.53
N LYS A 271 -6.34 -26.44 6.00
CA LYS A 271 -7.27 -27.28 6.78
C LYS A 271 -6.58 -28.07 7.89
N GLU A 272 -5.34 -28.49 7.64
CA GLU A 272 -4.50 -29.23 8.58
C GLU A 272 -3.23 -28.42 8.88
N PRO A 273 -3.34 -27.29 9.62
CA PRO A 273 -2.25 -26.33 9.75
C PRO A 273 -0.99 -26.91 10.42
N TRP A 274 -1.16 -27.93 11.27
CA TRP A 274 -0.05 -28.63 11.95
C TRP A 274 0.90 -29.35 11.00
N ARG A 275 0.50 -29.63 9.76
CA ARG A 275 1.38 -30.24 8.74
C ARG A 275 2.46 -29.28 8.24
N LEU A 276 2.21 -27.97 8.34
CA LEU A 276 3.07 -26.92 7.76
C LEU A 276 3.88 -26.16 8.82
N GLY A 277 3.32 -25.99 10.01
CA GLY A 277 3.95 -25.21 11.08
C GLY A 277 3.08 -25.11 12.31
N ASN A 278 3.34 -24.10 13.13
CA ASN A 278 2.59 -23.90 14.37
C ASN A 278 1.16 -23.48 14.06
N SER A 279 0.18 -24.23 14.57
CA SER A 279 -1.22 -23.85 14.48
C SER A 279 -1.47 -22.60 15.34
N ILE A 280 -1.93 -21.53 14.70
CA ILE A 280 -2.28 -20.26 15.36
C ILE A 280 -3.78 -19.93 15.25
N GLY A 281 -4.58 -20.93 14.87
CA GLY A 281 -6.03 -20.85 14.71
C GLY A 281 -6.57 -22.03 13.92
N ALA A 282 -7.91 -22.17 13.85
CA ALA A 282 -8.60 -23.34 13.31
C ALA A 282 -8.14 -23.80 11.91
N GLU A 283 -7.60 -22.89 11.09
CA GLU A 283 -7.11 -23.21 9.73
C GLU A 283 -5.90 -22.35 9.34
N LYS A 284 -5.03 -22.00 10.29
CA LYS A 284 -3.90 -21.08 10.05
C LYS A 284 -2.60 -21.65 10.59
N ALA A 285 -1.66 -21.89 9.68
CA ALA A 285 -0.30 -22.29 10.01
C ALA A 285 0.62 -21.07 9.99
N LEU A 286 1.28 -20.80 11.12
CA LEU A 286 2.46 -19.93 11.14
C LEU A 286 3.67 -20.77 10.72
N VAL A 287 4.17 -20.50 9.52
CA VAL A 287 5.25 -21.28 8.90
C VAL A 287 6.62 -20.75 9.28
N ALA A 288 6.79 -19.42 9.29
CA ALA A 288 8.04 -18.79 9.69
C ALA A 288 7.84 -17.34 10.17
N ARG A 289 8.85 -16.80 10.86
CA ARG A 289 8.88 -15.42 11.37
C ARG A 289 10.17 -14.72 10.98
N GLY A 290 10.13 -13.40 11.02
CA GLY A 290 11.29 -12.54 10.84
C GLY A 290 11.58 -12.19 9.38
N ARG A 291 12.34 -11.12 9.19
CA ARG A 291 12.73 -10.59 7.88
C ARG A 291 13.48 -11.61 7.04
N GLU A 292 14.26 -12.46 7.69
CA GLU A 292 15.02 -13.56 7.07
C GLU A 292 14.11 -14.54 6.29
N ALA A 293 12.92 -14.84 6.80
CA ALA A 293 12.00 -15.73 6.12
C ALA A 293 11.49 -15.14 4.79
N PHE A 294 11.20 -13.83 4.76
CA PHE A 294 10.84 -13.12 3.54
C PHE A 294 12.03 -13.00 2.57
N ARG A 295 13.26 -12.83 3.09
CA ARG A 295 14.48 -12.84 2.27
C ARG A 295 14.64 -14.18 1.53
N ARG A 296 14.52 -15.30 2.24
CA ARG A 296 14.60 -16.65 1.64
C ARG A 296 13.48 -16.92 0.63
N LEU A 297 12.26 -16.43 0.90
CA LEU A 297 11.19 -16.46 -0.09
C LEU A 297 11.57 -15.67 -1.35
N GLY A 298 12.10 -14.47 -1.20
CA GLY A 298 12.53 -13.63 -2.31
C GLY A 298 13.64 -14.28 -3.15
N GLU A 299 14.66 -14.81 -2.48
CA GLU A 299 15.82 -15.46 -3.13
C GLU A 299 15.44 -16.74 -3.88
N SER A 300 14.43 -17.48 -3.41
CA SER A 300 13.97 -18.69 -4.09
C SER A 300 13.17 -18.42 -5.37
N ALA A 301 12.71 -17.19 -5.60
CA ALA A 301 11.87 -16.85 -6.75
C ALA A 301 12.63 -16.91 -8.11
N GLY A 302 13.88 -16.47 -8.17
CA GLY A 302 14.65 -16.43 -9.43
C GLY A 302 13.91 -15.72 -10.58
N ALA A 303 13.88 -16.30 -11.77
CA ALA A 303 13.15 -15.75 -12.93
C ALA A 303 11.63 -15.61 -12.69
N TYR A 304 11.06 -16.40 -11.78
CA TYR A 304 9.67 -16.25 -11.37
C TYR A 304 9.43 -14.94 -10.62
N GLY A 305 10.41 -14.47 -9.85
CA GLY A 305 10.36 -13.16 -9.17
C GLY A 305 10.29 -11.99 -10.16
N VAL A 306 10.99 -12.08 -11.29
CA VAL A 306 10.91 -11.10 -12.38
C VAL A 306 9.50 -11.06 -12.96
N LEU A 307 8.89 -12.22 -13.20
CA LEU A 307 7.49 -12.28 -13.62
C LEU A 307 6.58 -11.63 -12.57
N LEU A 308 6.72 -11.96 -11.28
CA LEU A 308 5.89 -11.39 -10.21
C LEU A 308 6.02 -9.87 -10.08
N ASP A 309 7.20 -9.31 -10.37
CA ASP A 309 7.44 -7.87 -10.44
C ASP A 309 6.62 -7.22 -11.57
N LEU A 310 6.65 -7.79 -12.78
CA LEU A 310 5.87 -7.32 -13.91
C LEU A 310 4.37 -7.39 -13.63
N LEU A 311 3.93 -8.46 -12.97
CA LEU A 311 2.54 -8.69 -12.61
C LEU A 311 2.04 -7.76 -11.49
N ARG A 312 2.94 -7.03 -10.82
CA ARG A 312 2.60 -6.19 -9.66
C ARG A 312 1.80 -6.99 -8.61
N ALA A 313 2.17 -8.26 -8.40
CA ALA A 313 1.44 -9.14 -7.50
C ALA A 313 1.48 -8.59 -6.07
N HIS A 314 0.31 -8.28 -5.48
CA HIS A 314 0.23 -7.62 -4.17
C HIS A 314 1.01 -8.35 -3.07
N LYS A 315 0.99 -9.70 -3.07
CA LYS A 315 1.74 -10.51 -2.10
C LYS A 315 3.25 -10.44 -2.34
N TRP A 316 3.69 -10.38 -3.60
CA TRP A 316 5.10 -10.21 -3.93
C TRP A 316 5.61 -8.82 -3.53
N ILE A 317 4.79 -7.78 -3.68
CA ILE A 317 5.10 -6.45 -3.16
C ILE A 317 5.33 -6.51 -1.64
N ASP A 318 4.52 -7.26 -0.89
CA ASP A 318 4.72 -7.41 0.55
C ASP A 318 6.04 -8.11 0.89
N VAL A 319 6.47 -9.08 0.08
CA VAL A 319 7.82 -9.67 0.21
C VAL A 319 8.90 -8.61 0.01
N LYS A 320 8.79 -7.76 -1.03
CA LYS A 320 9.74 -6.67 -1.27
C LYS A 320 9.73 -5.61 -0.17
N LEU A 321 8.56 -5.27 0.36
CA LEU A 321 8.43 -4.35 1.51
C LEU A 321 9.11 -4.90 2.76
N ALA A 322 9.10 -6.22 2.95
CA ALA A 322 9.81 -6.84 4.06
C ALA A 322 11.32 -6.86 3.86
N THR A 323 11.81 -6.99 2.63
CA THR A 323 13.23 -7.25 2.34
C THR A 323 14.03 -6.03 1.91
N ASP A 324 13.42 -5.03 1.28
CA ASP A 324 14.08 -3.82 0.77
C ASP A 324 13.65 -2.57 1.55
N ASP A 325 14.57 -2.05 2.37
CA ASP A 325 14.32 -0.88 3.21
C ASP A 325 14.11 0.41 2.38
N GLY A 326 14.79 0.53 1.24
CA GLY A 326 14.66 1.68 0.34
C GLY A 326 13.32 1.66 -0.38
N PHE A 327 12.93 0.51 -0.92
CA PHE A 327 11.61 0.29 -1.50
C PHE A 327 10.51 0.53 -0.46
N ARG A 328 10.65 0.02 0.76
CA ARG A 328 9.70 0.26 1.85
C ARG A 328 9.59 1.74 2.23
N ALA A 329 10.71 2.46 2.29
CA ALA A 329 10.71 3.89 2.59
C ALA A 329 10.02 4.69 1.49
N ALA A 330 10.35 4.43 0.22
CA ALA A 330 9.69 5.05 -0.94
C ALA A 330 8.19 4.73 -0.99
N PHE A 331 7.82 3.48 -0.70
CA PHE A 331 6.43 3.04 -0.65
C PHE A 331 5.65 3.79 0.45
N LYS A 332 6.22 3.95 1.65
CA LYS A 332 5.59 4.74 2.73
C LYS A 332 5.40 6.20 2.32
N LEU A 333 6.41 6.83 1.73
CA LEU A 333 6.31 8.20 1.22
C LEU A 333 5.20 8.37 0.17
N ASN A 334 4.99 7.38 -0.69
CA ASN A 334 3.97 7.41 -1.74
C ASN A 334 2.56 7.03 -1.23
N THR A 335 2.47 6.24 -0.14
CA THR A 335 1.18 5.70 0.36
C THR A 335 0.62 6.48 1.55
N GLU A 336 1.46 7.14 2.34
CA GLU A 336 1.05 8.08 3.37
C GLU A 336 0.47 9.33 2.71
N LYS A 337 -0.79 9.24 2.27
CA LYS A 337 -1.57 10.42 1.87
C LYS A 337 -1.46 11.44 3.00
N ARG A 338 -1.13 12.68 2.66
CA ARG A 338 -1.05 13.74 3.66
C ARG A 338 -2.42 13.87 4.30
N SER A 339 -2.49 14.24 5.58
CA SER A 339 -3.77 14.41 6.28
C SER A 339 -4.73 15.35 5.52
N ILE A 340 -4.17 16.35 4.84
CA ILE A 340 -4.91 17.26 3.96
C ILE A 340 -5.54 16.54 2.75
N ASP A 341 -4.86 15.57 2.13
CA ASP A 341 -5.37 14.81 0.98
C ASP A 341 -6.52 13.89 1.40
N VAL A 342 -6.40 13.27 2.57
CA VAL A 342 -7.51 12.48 3.17
C VAL A 342 -8.72 13.37 3.46
N LEU A 343 -8.50 14.56 4.01
CA LEU A 343 -9.57 15.52 4.27
C LEU A 343 -10.23 16.04 2.99
N ARG A 344 -9.45 16.27 1.93
CA ARG A 344 -9.96 16.64 0.60
C ARG A 344 -10.81 15.53 -0.01
N GLU A 345 -10.36 14.28 0.08
CA GLU A 345 -11.14 13.13 -0.39
C GLU A 345 -12.47 13.02 0.35
N MET A 346 -12.47 13.15 1.69
CA MET A 346 -13.71 13.18 2.48
C MET A 346 -14.63 14.34 2.08
N HIS A 347 -14.08 15.52 1.80
CA HIS A 347 -14.86 16.70 1.40
C HIS A 347 -15.45 16.57 -0.01
N LYS A 348 -14.69 16.04 -0.99
CA LYS A 348 -15.18 15.82 -2.37
C LYS A 348 -16.37 14.87 -2.45
N HIS A 349 -16.52 13.96 -1.48
CA HIS A 349 -17.69 13.07 -1.41
C HIS A 349 -18.95 13.79 -0.89
N ASN A 350 -18.84 15.02 -0.39
CA ASN A 350 -19.91 15.68 0.35
C ASN A 350 -20.45 16.98 -0.27
N ASN A 351 -19.79 17.64 -1.24
CA ASN A 351 -20.37 18.76 -2.02
C ASN A 351 -19.55 19.10 -3.27
N GLY A 352 -20.26 19.55 -4.32
CA GLY A 352 -19.69 20.15 -5.53
C GLY A 352 -19.60 21.68 -5.42
N GLU A 353 -18.61 22.23 -6.13
CA GLU A 353 -18.27 23.65 -6.29
C GLU A 353 -17.51 24.34 -5.15
N ILE A 354 -16.49 25.11 -5.56
CA ILE A 354 -15.60 25.91 -4.71
C ILE A 354 -16.04 27.39 -4.87
N PRO A 355 -16.56 28.06 -3.83
CA PRO A 355 -16.80 29.50 -3.91
C PRO A 355 -15.48 30.27 -3.76
N THR A 356 -15.28 31.25 -4.63
CA THR A 356 -14.17 32.22 -4.52
C THR A 356 -14.62 33.37 -3.61
N GLU A 357 -14.34 33.28 -2.31
CA GLU A 357 -14.59 34.40 -1.39
C GLU A 357 -13.31 35.21 -1.09
N GLN A 358 -13.45 36.53 -1.19
CA GLN A 358 -12.43 37.51 -0.86
C GLN A 358 -12.32 37.67 0.67
N PHE A 359 -11.11 37.53 1.21
CA PHE A 359 -10.84 37.76 2.64
C PHE A 359 -10.80 39.26 2.92
N SER A 360 -11.80 39.78 3.65
CA SER A 360 -11.77 41.14 4.17
C SER A 360 -10.74 41.28 5.30
N HIS A 361 -9.96 42.35 5.24
CA HIS A 361 -9.04 42.80 6.27
C HIS A 361 -9.83 43.42 7.42
N ALA A 362 -10.18 42.64 8.44
CA ALA A 362 -10.54 43.15 9.76
C ALA A 362 -10.48 42.04 10.80
N GLU A 363 -9.39 41.98 11.56
CA GLU A 363 -9.46 42.01 13.02
C GLU A 363 -8.05 42.21 13.57
N ASP A 364 -7.87 43.44 14.01
CA ASP A 364 -6.65 44.03 14.51
C ASP A 364 -6.39 43.54 15.93
N ARG A 365 -5.27 42.84 16.12
CA ARG A 365 -4.53 42.72 17.37
C ARG A 365 -3.18 42.12 17.00
N GLN A 366 -2.15 42.96 16.88
CA GLN A 366 -0.76 42.54 16.81
C GLN A 366 -0.43 41.65 18.03
N ARG A 367 -0.66 40.35 17.90
CA ARG A 367 -0.22 39.34 18.88
C ARG A 367 1.28 39.13 18.68
N ARG A 368 2.07 39.29 19.73
CA ARG A 368 3.50 38.91 19.73
C ARG A 368 3.63 37.46 19.24
N GLY A 369 4.32 37.25 18.12
CA GLY A 369 4.49 35.95 17.47
C GLY A 369 3.58 35.68 16.26
N ALA A 370 2.94 36.70 15.68
CA ALA A 370 2.30 36.58 14.38
C ALA A 370 3.31 36.72 13.22
N VAL A 371 3.09 35.98 12.13
CA VAL A 371 3.82 36.09 10.86
C VAL A 371 2.81 36.08 9.72
N VAL A 372 3.01 36.92 8.71
CA VAL A 372 2.17 36.91 7.50
C VAL A 372 2.88 36.08 6.45
N VAL A 373 2.22 35.02 5.97
CA VAL A 373 2.77 34.11 4.95
C VAL A 373 1.79 34.05 3.79
N ALA A 374 2.21 34.48 2.60
CA ALA A 374 1.34 34.54 1.40
C ALA A 374 0.01 35.28 1.63
N GLY A 375 0.01 36.34 2.46
CA GLY A 375 -1.18 37.10 2.85
C GLY A 375 -2.07 36.41 3.89
N VAL A 376 -1.62 35.30 4.49
CA VAL A 376 -2.28 34.60 5.59
C VAL A 376 -1.58 34.95 6.90
N VAL A 377 -2.31 35.51 7.87
CA VAL A 377 -1.79 35.73 9.23
C VAL A 377 -1.74 34.38 9.97
N MET A 378 -0.55 33.98 10.40
CA MET A 378 -0.28 32.75 11.13
C MET A 378 0.44 33.05 12.45
N SER A 379 0.33 32.15 13.43
CA SER A 379 1.01 32.25 14.72
C SER A 379 2.23 31.33 14.76
N LEU A 380 3.35 31.83 15.25
CA LEU A 380 4.58 31.06 15.43
C LEU A 380 4.53 30.23 16.73
N ARG A 381 4.90 28.96 16.62
CA ARG A 381 4.91 28.00 17.74
C ARG A 381 6.17 27.15 17.75
N LEU A 382 6.82 27.09 18.91
CA LEU A 382 7.90 26.14 19.19
C LEU A 382 7.34 24.75 19.48
N VAL A 383 7.89 23.75 18.81
CA VAL A 383 7.55 22.34 18.98
C VAL A 383 8.79 21.54 19.38
N ASN A 384 8.57 20.60 20.30
CA ASN A 384 9.64 19.76 20.84
C ASN A 384 10.11 18.73 19.80
N GLY A 385 11.42 18.51 19.73
CA GLY A 385 12.08 17.52 18.87
C GLY A 385 13.57 17.50 19.14
N ARG A 386 14.32 16.51 18.63
CA ARG A 386 15.79 16.38 18.85
C ARG A 386 16.55 17.67 18.60
N GLY A 387 16.04 18.51 17.70
CA GLY A 387 16.58 19.82 17.42
C GLY A 387 15.71 21.04 17.79
N GLY A 388 14.47 20.85 18.21
CA GLY A 388 13.46 21.91 18.22
C GLY A 388 13.00 22.33 16.81
N SER A 389 11.74 22.72 16.70
CA SER A 389 11.10 23.12 15.45
C SER A 389 10.24 24.36 15.65
N LEU A 390 10.12 25.18 14.61
CA LEU A 390 9.27 26.36 14.59
C LEU A 390 8.21 26.14 13.52
N LEU A 391 6.94 26.12 13.94
CA LEU A 391 5.80 26.03 13.04
C LEU A 391 5.13 27.40 12.92
N ALA A 392 4.53 27.68 11.76
CA ALA A 392 3.54 28.73 11.64
C ALA A 392 2.19 28.04 11.48
N GLU A 393 1.27 28.31 12.41
CA GLU A 393 -0.04 27.67 12.49
C GLU A 393 -1.18 28.70 12.44
N ARG A 394 -2.28 28.34 11.77
CA ARG A 394 -3.54 29.10 11.77
C ARG A 394 -4.66 28.16 12.15
N TYR A 395 -5.37 28.52 13.22
CA TYR A 395 -6.58 27.82 13.63
C TYR A 395 -7.79 28.37 12.88
N VAL A 396 -8.65 27.47 12.42
CA VAL A 396 -9.87 27.75 11.67
C VAL A 396 -10.96 26.81 12.18
N ARG A 397 -12.20 27.28 12.35
CA ARG A 397 -13.28 26.43 12.93
C ARG A 397 -13.84 25.43 11.93
N ASP A 398 -13.81 25.77 10.64
CA ASP A 398 -14.45 25.04 9.57
C ASP A 398 -13.43 24.42 8.59
N LEU A 399 -13.79 23.26 8.04
CA LEU A 399 -12.91 22.48 7.16
C LEU A 399 -12.69 23.20 5.82
N GLU A 400 -13.72 23.85 5.29
CA GLU A 400 -13.68 24.52 3.99
C GLU A 400 -12.68 25.68 3.99
N ARG A 401 -12.75 26.59 4.97
CA ARG A 401 -11.75 27.66 5.09
C ARG A 401 -10.37 27.10 5.43
N ALA A 402 -10.26 25.99 6.18
CA ALA A 402 -8.96 25.36 6.40
C ALA A 402 -8.33 24.86 5.09
N LEU A 403 -9.12 24.27 4.20
CA LEU A 403 -8.68 23.85 2.87
C LEU A 403 -8.38 25.04 1.95
N ALA A 404 -9.15 26.13 2.02
CA ALA A 404 -8.90 27.36 1.26
C ALA A 404 -7.57 28.03 1.69
N VAL A 405 -7.32 28.12 3.00
CA VAL A 405 -6.04 28.61 3.54
C VAL A 405 -4.89 27.73 3.06
N ALA A 406 -5.05 26.41 3.09
CA ALA A 406 -4.04 25.50 2.59
C ALA A 406 -3.80 25.66 1.08
N GLY A 407 -4.85 25.78 0.26
CA GLY A 407 -4.71 26.01 -1.18
C GLY A 407 -3.97 27.31 -1.52
N ARG A 408 -4.17 28.36 -0.73
CA ARG A 408 -3.43 29.63 -0.87
C ARG A 408 -1.94 29.47 -0.54
N LEU A 409 -1.61 28.74 0.52
CA LEU A 409 -0.21 28.44 0.88
C LEU A 409 0.46 27.55 -0.18
N GLU A 410 -0.25 26.57 -0.74
CA GLU A 410 0.24 25.74 -1.85
C GLU A 410 0.49 26.56 -3.13
N SER A 411 -0.38 27.52 -3.43
CA SER A 411 -0.20 28.44 -4.58
C SER A 411 1.06 29.31 -4.44
N ALA A 412 1.53 29.53 -3.21
CA ALA A 412 2.79 30.18 -2.91
C ALA A 412 3.99 29.22 -2.89
N GLY A 413 3.81 27.96 -3.32
CA GLY A 413 4.86 26.94 -3.39
C GLY A 413 5.19 26.27 -2.05
N LEU A 414 4.35 26.42 -1.03
CA LEU A 414 4.55 25.87 0.31
C LEU A 414 3.85 24.52 0.49
N LYS A 415 4.22 23.76 1.53
CA LYS A 415 3.63 22.45 1.83
C LYS A 415 2.84 22.48 3.16
N PRO A 416 1.61 23.04 3.18
CA PRO A 416 0.78 23.13 4.39
C PRO A 416 0.17 21.78 4.78
N ASN A 417 0.04 21.52 6.07
CA ASN A 417 -0.68 20.37 6.62
C ASN A 417 -1.93 20.85 7.34
N VAL A 418 -3.00 20.04 7.30
CA VAL A 418 -4.27 20.32 7.99
C VAL A 418 -4.55 19.19 8.98
N VAL A 419 -4.72 19.54 10.25
CA VAL A 419 -5.01 18.58 11.32
C VAL A 419 -6.29 18.99 12.06
N ARG A 420 -7.09 18.01 12.47
CA ARG A 420 -8.29 18.26 13.27
C ARG A 420 -7.89 18.62 14.70
N THR A 421 -8.39 19.74 15.21
CA THR A 421 -8.10 20.27 16.55
C THR A 421 -9.43 20.75 17.14
N ASN A 422 -10.15 19.90 17.86
CA ASN A 422 -11.51 20.18 18.36
C ASN A 422 -11.56 21.53 19.12
N PRO A 423 -12.46 22.49 18.79
CA PRO A 423 -13.63 22.43 17.89
C PRO A 423 -13.40 22.88 16.42
N GLY A 424 -12.23 22.64 15.83
CA GLY A 424 -11.91 23.06 14.46
C GLY A 424 -10.71 22.34 13.84
N TYR A 425 -9.92 23.08 13.06
CA TYR A 425 -8.78 22.62 12.28
C TYR A 425 -7.60 23.56 12.44
N THR A 426 -6.39 23.00 12.48
CA THR A 426 -5.15 23.75 12.47
C THR A 426 -4.44 23.52 11.14
N VAL A 427 -4.20 24.60 10.40
CA VAL A 427 -3.38 24.62 9.19
C VAL A 427 -1.99 25.06 9.58
N TYR A 428 -0.94 24.30 9.26
CA TYR A 428 0.43 24.68 9.60
C TYR A 428 1.43 24.38 8.49
N ILE A 429 2.49 25.19 8.43
CA ILE A 429 3.69 24.95 7.62
C ILE A 429 4.89 24.68 8.54
N ALA A 430 5.79 23.81 8.07
CA ALA A 430 6.93 23.35 8.85
C ALA A 430 8.12 24.33 8.79
N THR A 431 9.08 24.16 9.71
CA THR A 431 10.31 24.96 9.78
C THR A 431 11.02 25.08 8.43
N THR A 432 11.07 24.00 7.63
CA THR A 432 11.75 24.00 6.33
C THR A 432 11.16 25.00 5.35
N ASP A 433 9.82 25.10 5.29
CA ASP A 433 9.14 26.05 4.41
C ASP A 433 9.29 27.49 4.93
N LEU A 434 9.25 27.67 6.25
CA LEU A 434 9.51 28.98 6.88
C LEU A 434 10.92 29.48 6.64
N LEU A 435 11.94 28.61 6.68
CA LEU A 435 13.32 28.99 6.41
C LEU A 435 13.51 29.39 4.94
N ARG A 436 12.93 28.63 4.00
CA ARG A 436 12.94 28.97 2.57
C ARG A 436 12.25 30.31 2.29
N LEU A 437 11.17 30.60 3.01
CA LEU A 437 10.52 31.91 2.96
C LEU A 437 11.40 33.00 3.54
N ALA A 438 11.98 32.79 4.73
CA ALA A 438 12.86 33.75 5.39
C ALA A 438 14.10 34.08 4.54
N GLU A 439 14.60 33.16 3.71
CA GLU A 439 15.69 33.45 2.77
C GLU A 439 15.32 34.52 1.73
N ARG A 440 14.03 34.65 1.38
CA ARG A 440 13.55 35.52 0.30
C ARG A 440 12.70 36.70 0.78
N ASP A 441 12.08 36.58 1.95
CA ASP A 441 11.17 37.56 2.55
C ASP A 441 11.75 38.07 3.86
N GLU A 442 12.19 39.33 3.84
CA GLU A 442 12.79 39.99 5.00
C GLU A 442 11.79 40.15 6.17
N ALA A 443 10.51 40.39 5.88
CA ALA A 443 9.49 40.55 6.91
C ALA A 443 9.26 39.23 7.67
N VAL A 444 9.21 38.11 6.94
CA VAL A 444 9.14 36.76 7.54
C VAL A 444 10.39 36.47 8.37
N ARG A 445 11.59 36.74 7.83
CA ARG A 445 12.87 36.55 8.54
C ARG A 445 12.91 37.34 9.84
N ARG A 446 12.52 38.62 9.80
CA ARG A 446 12.48 39.51 10.97
C ARG A 446 11.47 39.06 12.00
N ALA A 447 10.27 38.65 11.58
CA ALA A 447 9.24 38.13 12.49
C ALA A 447 9.71 36.87 13.22
N MET A 448 10.37 35.94 12.50
CA MET A 448 10.97 34.74 13.10
C MET A 448 12.09 35.08 14.08
N ALA A 449 13.01 35.97 13.70
CA ALA A 449 14.13 36.38 14.54
C ALA A 449 13.65 37.03 15.85
N LEU A 450 12.70 37.97 15.77
CA LEU A 450 12.11 38.63 16.93
C LEU A 450 11.39 37.65 17.86
N TYR A 451 10.62 36.71 17.30
CA TYR A 451 9.94 35.68 18.08
C TYR A 451 10.94 34.77 18.80
N LEU A 452 11.97 34.30 18.12
CA LEU A 452 12.98 33.42 18.70
C LEU A 452 13.80 34.14 19.77
N ALA A 453 14.21 35.39 19.54
CA ALA A 453 14.93 36.20 20.52
C ALA A 453 14.08 36.42 21.79
N GLU A 454 12.78 36.69 21.63
CA GLU A 454 11.88 36.84 22.76
C GLU A 454 11.68 35.52 23.54
N LYS A 455 11.54 34.39 22.84
CA LYS A 455 11.44 33.08 23.51
C LYS A 455 12.74 32.65 24.19
N ALA A 456 13.89 33.05 23.67
CA ALA A 456 15.19 32.83 24.33
C ALA A 456 15.34 33.67 25.61
N LYS A 457 14.86 34.92 25.61
CA LYS A 457 14.96 35.81 26.78
C LYS A 457 13.91 35.53 27.85
N ASN A 458 12.64 35.46 27.45
CA ASN A 458 11.50 35.47 28.37
C ASN A 458 10.65 34.19 28.34
N GLY A 459 11.00 33.19 27.52
CA GLY A 459 10.28 31.93 27.44
C GLY A 459 10.41 31.04 28.69
N THR A 460 9.63 29.97 28.75
CA THR A 460 9.83 28.89 29.74
C THR A 460 11.18 28.21 29.54
N PRO A 461 11.75 27.49 30.53
CA PRO A 461 13.06 26.84 30.38
C PRO A 461 13.19 26.00 29.10
N ARG A 462 12.12 25.27 28.73
CA ARG A 462 12.04 24.51 27.49
C ARG A 462 11.98 25.40 26.23
N GLN A 463 11.22 26.49 26.26
CA GLN A 463 11.16 27.41 25.13
C GLN A 463 12.50 28.12 24.88
N ARG A 464 13.23 28.46 25.94
CA ARG A 464 14.58 29.05 25.83
C ARG A 464 15.53 28.07 25.14
N GLU A 465 15.59 26.83 25.62
CA GLU A 465 16.43 25.79 25.03
C GLU A 465 16.12 25.56 23.54
N LEU A 466 14.84 25.48 23.17
CA LEU A 466 14.44 25.26 21.78
C LEU A 466 14.76 26.48 20.89
N ALA A 467 14.51 27.70 21.38
CA ALA A 467 14.79 28.93 20.64
C ALA A 467 16.31 29.10 20.39
N GLU A 468 17.13 28.88 21.42
CA GLU A 468 18.59 28.94 21.30
C GLU A 468 19.13 27.89 20.33
N LYS A 469 18.62 26.65 20.39
CA LYS A 469 19.00 25.59 19.45
C LYS A 469 18.70 25.97 18.00
N ILE A 470 17.58 26.62 17.73
CA ILE A 470 17.20 27.06 16.38
C ILE A 470 18.11 28.23 15.93
N LEU A 471 18.31 29.24 16.79
CA LEU A 471 19.18 30.39 16.50
C LEU A 471 20.62 29.95 16.20
N ARG A 472 21.17 28.98 16.95
CA ARG A 472 22.53 28.46 16.72
C ARG A 472 22.69 27.71 15.40
N ARG A 473 21.64 27.04 14.92
CA ARG A 473 21.71 26.25 13.67
C ARG A 473 21.53 27.07 12.40
N HIS A 474 20.94 28.25 12.52
CA HIS A 474 20.49 29.02 11.37
C HIS A 474 21.09 30.44 11.44
N PRO A 475 22.31 30.64 10.88
CA PRO A 475 22.99 31.93 10.88
C PRO A 475 22.21 33.07 10.21
N LEU A 476 21.19 32.74 9.40
CA LEU A 476 20.29 33.72 8.77
C LEU A 476 19.52 34.63 9.75
N PHE A 477 19.55 34.33 11.05
CA PHE A 477 18.98 35.17 12.10
C PHE A 477 20.02 36.04 12.83
N ILE A 478 21.29 36.01 12.40
CA ILE A 478 22.44 36.69 13.03
C ILE A 478 22.97 37.76 12.05
N LEU A 479 22.34 38.94 11.94
CA LEU A 479 22.90 40.18 11.31
C LEU A 479 21.93 41.38 11.48
N PRO A 480 22.45 42.63 11.52
CA PRO A 480 22.64 43.41 12.73
C PRO A 480 21.32 43.96 13.29
N MET A 481 20.90 43.47 14.47
CA MET A 481 19.96 44.19 15.31
C MET A 481 20.74 45.16 16.22
N PRO A 482 20.18 46.32 16.60
CA PRO A 482 20.87 47.33 17.40
C PRO A 482 21.47 46.74 18.69
N PHE A 483 22.60 47.30 19.11
CA PHE A 483 23.57 46.85 20.14
C PHE A 483 23.05 46.37 21.51
N CYS A 484 21.74 46.36 21.79
CA CYS A 484 21.18 46.01 23.10
C CYS A 484 20.82 44.52 23.29
N LEU A 485 21.23 43.62 22.39
CA LEU A 485 21.00 42.16 22.53
C LEU A 485 22.29 41.32 22.44
N LEU A 486 23.47 41.95 22.38
CA LEU A 486 24.76 41.24 22.30
C LEU A 486 25.14 40.49 23.58
N ASP A 487 24.52 40.81 24.72
CA ASP A 487 24.90 40.25 26.03
C ASP A 487 24.60 38.75 26.20
N ILE A 488 23.65 38.19 25.45
CA ILE A 488 23.28 36.77 25.59
C ILE A 488 24.21 35.86 24.76
N ALA A 489 24.75 36.35 23.65
CA ALA A 489 25.63 35.55 22.78
C ALA A 489 27.09 35.50 23.25
N MET A 490 27.57 36.53 23.96
CA MET A 490 28.99 36.70 24.27
C MET A 490 29.42 36.15 25.64
N ARG A 491 28.49 35.79 26.55
CA ARG A 491 28.84 35.41 27.94
C ARG A 491 28.88 33.91 28.26
N TRP A 492 28.74 33.02 27.27
CA TRP A 492 28.74 31.56 27.54
C TRP A 492 29.58 30.69 26.58
N PRO A 493 30.90 30.98 26.40
CA PRO A 493 31.83 29.91 26.03
C PRO A 493 33.06 29.71 26.95
N ILE A 494 33.23 30.44 28.07
CA ILE A 494 34.49 30.34 28.84
C ILE A 494 34.44 29.38 30.04
N LEU A 495 33.26 29.04 30.60
CA LEU A 495 33.21 28.22 31.83
C LEU A 495 33.08 26.70 31.64
N ASN A 496 32.77 26.20 30.45
CA ASN A 496 32.52 24.75 30.26
C ASN A 496 33.61 23.98 29.51
N ARG A 497 34.66 24.62 28.99
CA ARG A 497 35.82 23.89 28.41
C ARG A 497 36.87 23.48 29.45
N ASN A 498 37.04 24.24 30.53
CA ASN A 498 38.07 23.94 31.52
C ASN A 498 37.69 22.82 32.50
N ALA A 499 36.38 22.56 32.69
CA ALA A 499 35.90 21.52 33.61
C ALA A 499 35.92 20.09 33.01
N GLU A 500 35.98 19.95 31.69
CA GLU A 500 36.11 18.66 31.00
C GLU A 500 37.58 18.31 30.70
N LEU A 501 38.42 19.31 30.39
CA LEU A 501 39.86 19.11 30.21
C LEU A 501 40.57 18.74 31.54
N GLY A 502 40.18 19.34 32.67
CA GLY A 502 40.71 18.99 33.99
C GLY A 502 40.37 17.54 34.40
N ARG A 503 39.16 17.07 34.09
CA ARG A 503 38.74 15.69 34.39
C ARG A 503 39.40 14.65 33.49
N TYR A 504 39.75 15.00 32.25
CA TYR A 504 40.44 14.10 31.32
C TYR A 504 41.91 13.85 31.72
N VAL A 505 42.60 14.89 32.20
CA VAL A 505 44.00 14.80 32.65
C VAL A 505 44.11 14.06 33.99
N GLU A 506 43.16 14.23 34.91
CA GLU A 506 43.14 13.54 36.21
C GLU A 506 42.84 12.03 36.07
N LEU A 507 42.03 11.64 35.08
CA LEU A 507 41.74 10.23 34.75
C LEU A 507 42.89 9.52 34.02
N GLN A 508 43.72 10.23 33.25
CA GLN A 508 44.92 9.64 32.65
C GLN A 508 46.06 9.43 33.67
N ASN A 509 46.26 10.37 34.59
CA ASN A 509 47.28 10.22 35.65
C ASN A 509 46.94 9.11 36.66
N ARG A 510 45.65 8.86 36.96
CA ARG A 510 45.24 7.72 37.81
C ARG A 510 45.40 6.35 37.12
N ARG A 511 45.38 6.28 35.79
CA ARG A 511 45.60 5.02 35.05
C ARG A 511 47.08 4.65 34.97
N GLN A 512 47.99 5.61 34.78
CA GLN A 512 49.44 5.34 34.77
C GLN A 512 49.99 4.91 36.14
N HIS A 513 49.43 5.41 37.25
CA HIS A 513 49.85 4.99 38.59
C HIS A 513 49.33 3.60 39.01
N ALA A 514 48.24 3.09 38.40
CA ALA A 514 47.69 1.77 38.71
C ALA A 514 48.41 0.62 38.00
N GLU A 515 49.00 0.86 36.83
CA GLU A 515 49.79 -0.15 36.08
C GLU A 515 51.23 -0.32 36.60
N SER A 516 51.69 0.54 37.50
CA SER A 516 53.05 0.51 38.06
C SER A 516 53.17 -0.27 39.39
N ALA A 517 52.05 -0.78 39.95
CA ALA A 517 51.98 -1.25 41.34
C ALA A 517 51.82 -2.76 41.54
N ASP A 518 51.81 -3.58 40.48
CA ASP A 518 51.62 -5.04 40.61
C ASP A 518 52.77 -5.85 39.99
N VAL A 519 53.96 -5.75 40.60
CA VAL A 519 55.04 -6.73 40.44
C VAL A 519 55.59 -7.06 41.83
N ARG A 520 55.05 -8.10 42.49
CA ARG A 520 55.70 -8.71 43.66
C ARG A 520 56.82 -9.66 43.20
N PRO A 521 58.01 -9.63 43.84
CA PRO A 521 59.08 -10.58 43.53
C PRO A 521 58.87 -11.92 44.25
N ARG A 522 59.09 -13.02 43.52
CA ARG A 522 59.31 -14.36 44.09
C ARG A 522 60.62 -14.35 44.89
N ARG A 523 60.57 -14.71 46.17
CA ARG A 523 61.76 -15.13 46.93
C ARG A 523 61.79 -16.67 47.00
N ARG A 524 63.02 -17.17 46.93
CA ARG A 524 63.46 -18.56 47.09
C ARG A 524 63.05 -19.14 48.44
#